data_AF-M3AX66-F1
#
_entry.id   AF-M3AX66-F1
#
_cell.length_a   1.000
_cell.length_b   1.000
_cell.length_c   1.000
_cell.angle_alpha   90.00
_cell.angle_beta   90.00
_cell.angle_gamma   90.00
#
_symmetry.space_group_name_H-M   'P 1'
#
loop_
_entity.id
_entity.type
_entity.pdbx_description
1 polymer ?
#
loop_
_entity_poly.entity_id
_entity_poly.type
_entity_poly.pdbx_seq_one_letter_code
_entity_poly.pdbx_strand_id
1 'polypeptide(L)' 'MNFPETAPNSPEAAPICSAKGCRAPAVWVLAWNNPKLHTPERRKTWLACDEHREHLSDFLGLRGFLKDVVRFEEWEG' A
#
# COMPACT_ATOMS: atom_id res chain seq x y z
N MET A 1 38.05 3.68 15.44
CA MET A 1 36.86 3.97 14.62
C MET A 1 36.34 2.64 14.12
N ASN A 2 35.25 2.13 14.71
CA ASN A 2 34.64 0.89 14.28
C ASN A 2 33.15 1.18 14.13
N PHE A 3 32.75 1.47 12.89
CA PHE A 3 31.36 1.59 12.50
C PHE A 3 30.78 0.17 12.51
N PRO A 4 29.69 -0.13 13.25
CA PRO A 4 29.05 -1.43 13.08
C PRO A 4 28.45 -1.47 11.67
N GLU A 5 28.93 -2.47 10.93
CA GLU A 5 28.54 -2.81 9.58
C GLU A 5 27.03 -2.98 9.47
N THR A 6 26.50 -2.43 8.38
CA THR A 6 25.10 -2.46 7.96
C THR A 6 24.53 -3.87 8.10
N ALA A 7 23.47 -4.00 8.90
CA ALA A 7 22.79 -5.26 9.11
C ALA A 7 22.36 -5.87 7.75
N PRO A 8 22.62 -7.17 7.52
CA PRO A 8 22.26 -7.83 6.28
C PRO A 8 20.74 -7.87 6.13
N ASN A 9 20.28 -7.58 4.92
CA ASN A 9 18.90 -7.72 4.46
C ASN A 9 18.25 -8.96 5.07
N SER A 10 17.34 -8.75 6.01
CA SER A 10 16.48 -9.82 6.55
C SER A 10 15.61 -10.34 5.41
N PRO A 11 15.33 -11.65 5.35
CA PRO A 11 14.52 -12.23 4.28
C PRO A 11 13.19 -11.47 4.20
N GLU A 12 12.99 -10.88 3.02
CA GLU A 12 11.86 -10.12 2.51
C GLU A 12 10.55 -10.45 3.23
N ALA A 13 10.27 -9.73 4.33
CA ALA A 13 8.97 -9.85 4.98
C ALA A 13 7.92 -9.40 3.97
N ALA A 14 7.00 -10.31 3.63
CA ALA A 14 5.93 -10.01 2.69
C ALA A 14 5.26 -8.67 3.06
N PRO A 15 4.96 -7.80 2.08
CA PRO A 15 4.30 -6.53 2.33
C PRO A 15 3.06 -6.75 3.20
N ILE A 16 2.83 -5.88 4.18
CA ILE A 16 1.74 -6.05 5.15
C ILE A 16 0.55 -5.18 4.78
N CYS A 17 -0.65 -5.70 5.00
CA CYS A 17 -1.89 -4.95 4.80
C CYS A 17 -1.90 -3.64 5.62
N SER A 18 -2.32 -2.55 4.98
CA SER A 18 -2.46 -1.21 5.57
C SER A 18 -3.70 -1.06 6.45
N ALA A 19 -4.60 -2.04 6.48
CA ALA A 19 -5.75 -2.02 7.38
C ALA A 19 -5.27 -2.02 8.84
N LYS A 20 -5.88 -1.16 9.66
CA LYS A 20 -5.47 -0.96 11.04
C LYS A 20 -5.52 -2.27 11.82
N GLY A 21 -4.39 -2.70 12.36
CA GLY A 21 -4.27 -3.93 13.15
C GLY A 21 -4.18 -5.21 12.33
N CYS A 22 -4.29 -5.15 11.00
CA CYS A 22 -4.07 -6.29 10.15
C CYS A 22 -2.57 -6.57 10.02
N ARG A 23 -2.20 -7.85 10.05
CA ARG A 23 -0.83 -8.33 9.81
C ARG A 23 -0.76 -9.38 8.70
N ALA A 24 -1.86 -9.55 7.95
CA ALA A 24 -1.90 -10.46 6.82
C ALA A 24 -1.00 -9.94 5.68
N PRO A 25 -0.40 -10.84 4.89
CA PRO A 25 0.33 -10.45 3.70
C PRO A 25 -0.60 -9.74 2.73
N ALA A 26 -0.13 -8.62 2.19
CA ALA A 26 -0.81 -7.86 1.17
C ALA A 26 -0.51 -8.45 -0.20
N VAL A 27 -1.57 -8.59 -1.00
CA VAL A 27 -1.51 -9.08 -2.38
C VAL A 27 -2.18 -8.10 -3.36
N TRP A 28 -2.62 -6.94 -2.85
CA TRP A 28 -3.26 -5.87 -3.61
C TRP A 28 -2.63 -4.52 -3.30
N VAL A 29 -2.60 -3.66 -4.30
CA VAL A 29 -2.26 -2.24 -4.20
C VAL A 29 -3.47 -1.41 -4.58
N LEU A 30 -3.86 -0.51 -3.69
CA LEU A 30 -4.88 0.49 -3.93
C LEU A 30 -4.17 1.83 -4.17
N ALA A 31 -4.13 2.25 -5.42
CA ALA A 31 -3.62 3.56 -5.79
C ALA A 31 -4.71 4.61 -5.56
N TRP A 32 -4.37 5.69 -4.86
CA TRP A 32 -5.33 6.74 -4.51
C TRP A 32 -4.72 8.14 -4.54
N ASN A 33 -5.56 9.14 -4.74
CA ASN A 33 -5.21 10.55 -4.75
C ASN A 33 -6.29 11.36 -4.03
N ASN A 34 -5.88 12.17 -3.05
CA ASN A 34 -6.77 13.17 -2.45
C ASN A 34 -6.53 14.51 -3.16
N PRO A 35 -7.42 14.96 -4.06
CA PRO A 35 -7.22 16.16 -4.87
C PRO A 35 -7.20 17.45 -4.03
N LYS A 36 -7.67 17.41 -2.77
CA LYS A 36 -7.59 18.55 -1.86
C LYS A 36 -6.17 18.77 -1.31
N LEU A 37 -5.32 17.74 -1.34
CA LEU A 37 -3.98 17.77 -0.73
C LEU A 37 -2.85 17.44 -1.71
N HIS A 38 -3.16 16.81 -2.83
CA HIS A 38 -2.18 16.27 -3.77
C HIS A 38 -2.48 16.75 -5.17
N THR A 39 -1.43 17.03 -5.95
CA THR A 39 -1.56 17.28 -7.39
C THR A 39 -2.15 16.05 -8.08
N PRO A 40 -2.82 16.20 -9.25
CA PRO A 40 -3.44 15.08 -9.95
C PRO A 40 -2.48 13.93 -10.30
N GLU A 41 -1.21 14.27 -10.51
CA GLU A 41 -0.14 13.33 -10.86
C GLU A 41 0.34 12.52 -9.65
N ARG A 42 0.19 13.05 -8.43
CA ARG A 42 0.72 12.40 -7.23
C ARG A 42 -0.24 11.32 -6.70
N ARG A 43 0.12 10.05 -6.87
CA ARG A 43 -0.62 8.91 -6.32
C ARG A 43 0.06 8.39 -5.07
N LYS A 44 -0.72 8.05 -4.06
CA LYS A 44 -0.29 7.27 -2.91
C LYS A 44 -0.81 5.84 -3.07
N THR A 45 -0.17 4.90 -2.38
CA THR A 45 -0.56 3.50 -2.39
C THR A 45 -0.92 3.05 -0.98
N TRP A 46 -1.95 2.21 -0.88
CA TRP A 46 -2.24 1.39 0.28
C TRP A 46 -2.17 -0.07 -0.11
N LEU A 47 -1.66 -0.90 0.79
CA LEU A 47 -1.52 -2.33 0.59
C LEU A 47 -2.69 -3.07 1.23
N ALA A 48 -3.23 -4.09 0.57
CA ALA A 48 -4.35 -4.86 1.10
C ALA A 48 -4.16 -6.37 0.93
N CYS A 49 -4.57 -7.15 1.93
CA CYS A 49 -4.84 -8.57 1.77
C CYS A 49 -6.22 -8.75 1.10
N ASP A 50 -6.55 -9.97 0.67
CA ASP A 50 -7.84 -10.27 0.04
C ASP A 50 -9.04 -9.86 0.91
N GLU A 51 -8.96 -10.08 2.23
CA GLU A 51 -10.04 -9.76 3.17
C GLU A 51 -10.33 -8.26 3.28
N HIS A 52 -9.29 -7.42 3.21
CA HIS A 52 -9.42 -5.98 3.44
C HIS A 52 -9.46 -5.15 2.16
N ARG A 53 -9.27 -5.76 0.99
CA ARG A 53 -9.27 -5.07 -0.30
C ARG A 53 -10.55 -4.27 -0.52
N GLU A 54 -11.70 -4.92 -0.36
CA GLU A 54 -13.00 -4.28 -0.63
C GLU A 54 -13.27 -3.13 0.34
N HIS A 55 -13.08 -3.35 1.64
CA HIS A 55 -13.28 -2.32 2.65
C HIS A 55 -12.42 -1.07 2.43
N LEU A 56 -11.15 -1.23 2.07
CA LEU A 56 -10.26 -0.10 1.78
C LEU A 56 -10.64 0.60 0.47
N SER A 57 -11.05 -0.16 -0.56
CA SER A 57 -11.54 0.38 -1.81
C SER A 57 -12.82 1.19 -1.62
N ASP A 58 -13.78 0.69 -0.86
CA ASP A 58 -15.02 1.42 -0.55
C ASP A 58 -14.73 2.71 0.20
N PHE A 59 -13.85 2.67 1.20
CA PHE A 59 -13.44 3.85 1.96
C PHE A 59 -12.87 4.96 1.05
N LEU A 60 -12.04 4.58 0.08
CA LEU A 60 -11.43 5.50 -0.88
C LEU A 60 -12.44 5.93 -1.97
N GLY A 61 -13.29 5.01 -2.43
CA GLY A 61 -14.30 5.21 -3.46
C GLY A 61 -15.39 6.19 -3.02
N LEU A 62 -15.91 6.05 -1.80
CA LEU A 62 -16.90 6.96 -1.22
C LEU A 62 -16.41 8.42 -1.15
N ARG A 63 -15.09 8.63 -1.14
CA ARG A 63 -14.46 9.97 -1.13
C ARG A 63 -13.97 10.41 -2.51
N GLY A 64 -14.13 9.58 -3.54
CA GLY A 64 -13.60 9.83 -4.89
C GLY A 64 -12.07 9.83 -4.97
N PHE A 65 -11.40 9.19 -4.00
CA PHE A 65 -9.93 9.15 -3.93
C PHE A 65 -9.34 7.95 -4.64
N LEU A 66 -10.09 6.86 -4.78
CA LEU A 66 -9.62 5.64 -5.42
C LEU A 66 -9.30 5.89 -6.90
N LYS A 67 -8.13 5.43 -7.34
CA LYS A 67 -7.69 5.53 -8.73
C LYS A 67 -7.53 4.18 -9.38
N ASP A 68 -6.92 3.24 -8.68
CA ASP A 68 -6.68 1.90 -9.21
C ASP A 68 -6.62 0.85 -8.09
N VAL A 69 -6.87 -0.40 -8.46
CA VAL A 69 -6.78 -1.57 -7.60
C VAL A 69 -6.17 -2.70 -8.41
N VAL A 70 -4.88 -2.97 -8.20
CA VAL A 70 -4.14 -4.01 -8.93
C VAL A 70 -3.54 -5.02 -7.97
N ARG A 71 -3.13 -6.20 -8.47
CA ARG A 71 -2.33 -7.12 -7.66
C ARG A 71 -1.00 -6.47 -7.31
N PHE A 72 -0.49 -6.81 -6.13
CA PHE A 72 0.81 -6.30 -5.68
C PHE A 72 1.95 -6.69 -6.63
N GLU A 73 1.90 -7.87 -7.23
CA GLU A 73 2.88 -8.34 -8.22
C GLU A 73 2.83 -7.59 -9.56
N GLU A 74 1.72 -6.92 -9.86
CA GLU A 74 1.50 -6.18 -11.12
C GLU A 74 1.73 -4.66 -10.96
N TRP A 75 2.05 -4.21 -9.75
CA TRP A 75 2.18 -2.78 -9.45
C TRP A 75 3.60 -2.26 -9.71
N GLU A 76 3.72 -1.39 -10.71
CA GLU A 76 5.02 -0.86 -11.18
C GLU A 76 5.48 0.45 -10.50
N GLY A 77 4.65 1.09 -9.67
CA GLY A 77 5.05 2.27 -8.87
C GLY A 77 4.93 3.62 -9.55
#